data_AF-A0A158G1S5-F1
#
_entry.id   AF-A0A158G1S5-F1
#
_cell.length_a   1.000
_cell.length_b   1.000
_cell.length_c   1.000
_cell.angle_alpha   90.00
_cell.angle_beta   90.00
_cell.angle_gamma   90.00
#
_symmetry.space_group_name_H-M   'P 1'
#
loop_
_entity.id
_entity.type
_entity.pdbx_description
1 polymer ?
#
loop_
_entity_poly.entity_id
_entity_poly.type
_entity_poly.pdbx_seq_one_letter_code
_entity_poly.pdbx_strand_id
1 'polypeptide(L)' 'MERSHQHLDGATSDKLIAFNDCPLVGRIEESDGVYEIEYPFPRSTIRDDFVSWLMRWGISFRVEQ' A
#
# COMPACT_ATOMS: atom_id res chain seq x y z
N MET A 1 -0.78 -14.62 -13.15
CA MET A 1 -1.63 -14.68 -11.95
C MET A 1 -0.88 -13.96 -10.86
N GLU A 2 -0.94 -12.64 -10.87
CA GLU A 2 -0.26 -11.80 -9.86
C GLU A 2 -0.96 -11.99 -8.52
N ARG A 3 -0.21 -12.41 -7.51
CA ARG A 3 -0.74 -12.76 -6.18
C ARG A 3 -0.43 -11.64 -5.21
N SER A 4 -1.44 -11.01 -4.62
CA SER A 4 -1.27 -10.22 -3.41
C SER A 4 -1.34 -11.13 -2.18
N HIS A 5 -0.60 -10.79 -1.13
CA HIS A 5 -0.68 -11.47 0.17
C HIS A 5 -1.44 -10.57 1.14
N GLN A 6 -2.56 -11.06 1.68
CA GLN A 6 -3.35 -10.37 2.69
C GLN A 6 -3.12 -11.01 4.06
N HIS A 7 -2.98 -10.19 5.10
CA HIS A 7 -2.76 -10.63 6.48
C HIS A 7 -3.59 -9.78 7.44
N LEU A 8 -4.14 -10.38 8.49
CA LEU A 8 -4.77 -9.65 9.59
C LEU A 8 -3.74 -9.53 10.72
N ASP A 9 -3.33 -8.31 11.04
CA ASP A 9 -2.40 -8.06 12.14
C ASP A 9 -3.07 -8.40 13.48
N GLY A 10 -2.46 -9.30 14.24
CA GLY A 10 -3.03 -9.79 15.51
C GLY A 10 -2.93 -8.81 16.68
N ALA A 11 -2.13 -7.74 16.56
CA ALA A 11 -1.95 -6.75 17.61
C ALA A 11 -2.84 -5.52 17.41
N THR A 12 -3.03 -5.07 16.16
CA THR A 12 -3.83 -3.87 15.83
C THR A 12 -5.18 -4.19 15.20
N SER A 13 -5.42 -5.44 14.80
CA SER A 13 -6.58 -5.87 13.99
C SER A 13 -6.64 -5.22 12.60
N ASP A 14 -5.52 -4.68 12.11
CA ASP A 14 -5.46 -4.08 10.78
C ASP A 14 -5.39 -5.14 9.67
N LYS A 15 -6.13 -4.89 8.59
CA LYS A 15 -6.01 -5.68 7.36
C LYS A 15 -4.84 -5.15 6.55
N LEU A 16 -3.81 -5.94 6.39
CA LEU A 16 -2.60 -5.59 5.66
C LEU A 16 -2.57 -6.27 4.29
N ILE A 17 -1.97 -5.61 3.30
CA ILE A 17 -1.77 -6.14 1.96
C ILE A 17 -0.33 -5.88 1.47
N ALA A 18 0.29 -6.93 0.94
CA ALA A 18 1.57 -6.84 0.24
C ALA A 18 1.35 -7.17 -1.25
N PHE A 19 1.85 -6.30 -2.11
CA PHE A 19 1.83 -6.49 -3.55
C PHE A 19 3.21 -6.94 -4.05
N ASN A 20 3.25 -7.69 -5.14
CA ASN A 20 4.53 -8.10 -5.73
C ASN A 20 5.34 -6.90 -6.16
N ASP A 21 6.64 -6.94 -5.86
CA ASP A 21 7.62 -5.89 -6.13
C ASP A 21 7.29 -4.54 -5.46
N CYS A 22 6.24 -4.44 -4.64
CA CYS A 22 5.97 -3.23 -3.88
C CYS A 22 6.93 -3.19 -2.68
N PRO A 23 7.69 -2.12 -2.51
CA PRO A 23 8.65 -2.02 -1.41
C PRO A 23 7.99 -1.84 -0.04
N LEU A 24 6.66 -1.65 0.02
CA LEU A 24 5.90 -1.40 1.24
C LEU A 24 4.74 -2.38 1.41
N VAL A 25 4.36 -2.58 2.68
CA VAL A 25 3.08 -3.22 3.05
C VAL A 25 2.08 -2.10 3.31
N GLY A 26 0.93 -2.18 2.64
CA GLY A 26 -0.16 -1.23 2.82
C GLY A 26 -1.19 -1.75 3.81
N ARG A 27 -1.96 -0.84 4.38
CA ARG A 27 -3.14 -1.13 5.19
C ARG A 27 -4.40 -0.91 4.34
N ILE A 28 -5.30 -1.88 4.37
CA ILE A 28 -6.58 -1.80 3.67
C ILE A 28 -7.52 -0.99 4.55
N GLU A 29 -7.93 0.17 4.05
CA GLU A 29 -9.00 0.98 4.61
C GLU A 29 -10.26 0.83 3.75
N GLU A 30 -11.42 0.75 4.40
CA GLU A 30 -12.71 0.74 3.73
C GLU A 30 -13.47 1.99 4.17
N SER A 31 -13.73 2.91 3.23
CA SER A 31 -14.60 4.06 3.46
C SER A 31 -15.66 4.09 2.37
N ASP A 32 -16.93 4.23 2.79
CA ASP A 32 -18.07 4.38 1.88
C ASP A 32 -18.17 3.28 0.78
N GLY A 33 -17.77 2.05 1.10
CA GLY A 33 -17.79 0.91 0.18
C GLY A 33 -16.67 0.90 -0.86
N VAL A 34 -15.69 1.80 -0.73
CA VAL A 34 -14.47 1.85 -1.54
C VAL A 34 -13.30 1.38 -0.69
N TYR A 35 -12.47 0.51 -1.28
CA TYR A 35 -11.22 0.08 -0.67
C TYR A 35 -10.08 1.00 -1.11
N GLU A 36 -9.43 1.61 -0.14
CA GLU A 36 -8.19 2.36 -0.32
C GLU A 36 -7.05 1.66 0.39
N ILE A 37 -5.84 1.80 -0.14
CA ILE A 37 -4.64 1.25 0.49
C ILE A 37 -3.84 2.41 1.06
N GLU A 38 -3.83 2.53 2.38
CA GLU A 38 -3.01 3.50 3.07
C GLU A 38 -1.58 2.97 3.22
N TYR A 39 -0.60 3.82 2.93
CA TYR A 39 0.80 3.53 3.14
C TYR A 39 1.40 4.57 4.09
N PRO A 40 2.20 4.16 5.10
CA PRO A 40 2.96 5.11 5.89
C PRO A 40 3.98 5.80 4.97
N PHE A 41 3.76 7.08 4.66
CA PHE A 41 4.55 7.75 3.63
C PHE A 41 6.02 7.85 4.06
N PRO A 42 6.94 7.16 3.36
CA PRO A 42 8.32 7.08 3.81
C PRO A 42 9.04 8.40 3.51
N ARG A 43 9.70 8.96 4.53
CA ARG A 43 10.56 10.16 4.38
C ARG A 43 11.99 9.82 3.93
N SER A 44 12.26 8.57 3.55
CA SER A 44 13.60 8.04 3.23
C SER A 44 13.75 7.67 1.76
N THR A 45 14.89 7.09 1.41
CA THR A 45 15.28 6.68 0.04
C THR A 45 14.30 5.72 -0.65
N ILE A 46 13.45 5.02 0.12
CA ILE A 46 12.46 4.07 -0.41
C ILE A 46 11.26 4.78 -1.09
N ARG A 47 11.13 6.09 -0.92
CA ARG A 47 10.07 6.89 -1.55
C ARG A 47 10.13 6.83 -3.07
N ASP A 48 11.31 6.99 -3.65
CA ASP A 48 11.49 7.01 -5.10
C ASP A 48 11.23 5.63 -5.73
N ASP A 49 11.63 4.55 -5.05
CA ASP A 49 11.30 3.17 -5.44
C ASP A 49 9.79 2.92 -5.37
N PHE A 50 9.12 3.40 -4.32
CA PHE A 50 7.68 3.25 -4.17
C PHE A 50 6.89 4.03 -5.22
N VAL A 51 7.28 5.28 -5.49
CA VAL A 51 6.66 6.09 -6.55
C VAL A 51 6.89 5.45 -7.93
N SER A 52 8.09 4.94 -8.19
CA SER A 52 8.40 4.24 -9.44
C SER A 52 7.52 2.99 -9.62
N TRP A 53 7.29 2.24 -8.53
CA TRP A 53 6.38 1.10 -8.53
C TRP A 53 4.93 1.52 -8.83
N LEU A 54 4.41 2.57 -8.17
CA LEU A 54 3.06 3.09 -8.43
C LEU A 54 2.88 3.51 -9.90
N MET A 55 3.87 4.22 -10.46
CA MET A 55 3.86 4.63 -11.85
C MET A 55 3.90 3.44 -12.83
N ARG A 56 4.74 2.42 -12.55
CA ARG A 56 4.83 1.20 -13.38
C ARG A 56 3.49 0.51 -13.56
N TRP A 57 2.66 0.50 -12.52
CA TRP A 57 1.37 -0.17 -12.52
C TRP A 57 0.19 0.77 -12.83
N GLY A 58 0.43 2.06 -13.09
CA GLY A 58 -0.61 3.04 -13.39
C GLY A 58 -1.55 3.32 -12.21
N ILE A 59 -1.05 3.18 -10.98
CA ILE A 59 -1.85 3.37 -9.75
C ILE A 59 -1.91 4.87 -9.44
N SER A 60 -3.11 5.43 -9.43
CA SER A 60 -3.35 6.80 -8.95
C SER A 60 -3.10 6.89 -7.44
N PHE A 61 -2.36 7.90 -6.99
CA PHE A 61 -2.08 8.13 -5.57
C PHE A 61 -2.14 9.62 -5.22
N ARG A 62 -2.40 9.90 -3.94
CA ARG A 62 -2.38 11.24 -3.35
C ARG A 62 -1.45 11.23 -2.15
N VAL A 63 -0.68 12.31 -1.97
CA VAL A 63 0.22 12.48 -0.81
C VAL A 63 -0.36 13.58 0.06
N GLU A 64 -0.85 13.21 1.24
CA GLU A 64 -1.28 14.16 2.26
C GLU A 64 -0.05 14.58 3.09
N GLN A 65 0.16 15.89 3.26
CA GLN A 65 1.26 16.48 4.03
C GLN A 65 0.83 16.88 5.44
#